data_AF-A0A0C3NS79-F1
#
_entry.id   AF-A0A0C3NS79-F1
#
_cell.length_a   1.000
_cell.length_b   1.000
_cell.length_c   1.000
_cell.angle_alpha   90.00
_cell.angle_beta   90.00
_cell.angle_gamma   90.00
#
_symmetry.space_group_name_H-M   'P 1'
#
loop_
_entity.id
_entity.type
_entity.pdbx_description
1 polymer ?
#
loop_
_entity_poly.entity_id
_entity_poly.type
_entity_poly.pdbx_seq_one_letter_code
_entity_poly.pdbx_strand_id
1 'polypeptide(L)'
;MKLNTLIASLWLTVLIPSISFSHEESTDIPSTRAPTGHVYIANRTNGEIVFYLESANTIRTKHHLPPGMGATFSGASADAWFNILIYINDKKINYGLDAGNRYYLKQNPAGILTVYKMPEH
;
A
#
# COMPACT_ATOMS: atom_id res chain seq x y z
N MET A 1 50.53 35.00 -4.04
CA MET A 1 49.87 33.88 -4.76
C MET A 1 48.50 33.69 -4.11
N LYS A 2 47.40 34.06 -4.78
CA LYS A 2 46.04 33.98 -4.21
C LYS A 2 45.52 32.56 -4.39
N LEU A 3 45.20 31.89 -3.28
CA LEU A 3 44.56 30.58 -3.28
C LEU A 3 43.05 30.79 -3.38
N ASN A 4 42.50 30.57 -4.57
CA ASN A 4 41.07 30.61 -4.81
C ASN A 4 40.47 29.24 -4.47
N THR A 5 39.91 29.10 -3.27
CA THR A 5 39.16 27.90 -2.87
C THR A 5 37.76 27.95 -3.47
N LEU A 6 37.53 27.19 -4.54
CA LEU A 6 36.20 26.92 -5.07
C LEU A 6 35.53 25.85 -4.20
N ILE A 7 34.55 26.25 -3.38
CA ILE A 7 33.66 25.31 -2.69
C ILE A 7 32.69 24.78 -3.75
N ALA A 8 32.93 23.57 -4.24
CA ALA A 8 31.98 22.86 -5.07
C ALA A 8 30.84 22.34 -4.18
N SER A 9 29.69 23.01 -4.24
CA SER A 9 28.45 22.53 -3.63
C SER A 9 27.99 21.26 -4.33
N LEU A 10 28.30 20.11 -3.72
CA LEU A 10 27.80 18.80 -4.13
C LEU A 10 26.32 18.69 -3.72
N TRP A 11 25.41 18.99 -4.65
CA TRP A 11 23.99 18.68 -4.47
C TRP A 11 23.82 17.17 -4.54
N LEU A 12 23.82 16.50 -3.38
CA LEU A 12 23.47 15.09 -3.27
C LEU A 12 21.96 14.96 -3.49
N THR A 13 21.54 14.84 -4.76
CA THR A 13 20.19 14.36 -5.07
C THR A 13 20.15 12.90 -4.65
N VAL A 14 19.64 12.65 -3.43
CA VAL A 14 19.29 11.29 -2.99
C VAL A 14 18.23 10.78 -3.97
N LEU A 15 18.67 10.02 -4.96
CA LEU A 15 17.80 9.26 -5.85
C LEU A 15 17.22 8.15 -4.97
N ILE A 16 16.09 8.41 -4.31
CA ILE A 16 15.35 7.35 -3.63
C ILE A 16 14.88 6.43 -4.75
N PRO A 17 15.37 5.18 -4.84
CA PRO A 17 14.88 4.26 -5.85
C PRO A 17 13.44 3.94 -5.46
N SER A 18 12.49 4.60 -6.11
CA SER A 18 11.10 4.30 -5.86
C SER A 18 10.80 2.93 -6.48
N ILE A 19 10.56 1.95 -5.61
CA ILE A 19 10.23 0.59 -6.01
C ILE A 19 8.73 0.57 -6.40
N SER A 20 8.32 -0.32 -7.29
CA SER A 20 6.90 -0.61 -7.55
C SER A 20 6.42 -1.72 -6.64
N PHE A 21 5.14 -1.71 -6.27
CA PHE A 21 4.57 -2.78 -5.46
C PHE A 21 4.64 -4.14 -6.16
N SER A 22 5.04 -5.18 -5.42
CA SER A 22 4.83 -6.57 -5.79
C SER A 22 3.67 -7.15 -4.97
N HIS A 23 3.03 -8.19 -5.50
CA HIS A 23 1.90 -8.83 -4.87
C HIS A 23 1.76 -10.32 -5.24
N GLU A 24 1.44 -11.14 -4.24
CA GLU A 24 1.01 -12.53 -4.41
C GLU A 24 -0.45 -12.74 -3.97
N GLU A 25 -1.28 -13.25 -4.89
CA GLU A 25 -2.71 -13.48 -4.70
C GLU A 25 -2.98 -14.84 -4.08
N SER A 26 -3.91 -14.88 -3.12
CA SER A 26 -4.29 -16.08 -2.39
C SER A 26 -5.74 -16.03 -1.93
N THR A 27 -6.42 -17.17 -2.00
CA THR A 27 -7.70 -17.40 -1.32
C THR A 27 -7.53 -17.61 0.19
N ASP A 28 -6.33 -18.00 0.62
CA ASP A 28 -6.02 -18.25 2.02
C ASP A 28 -5.66 -16.94 2.72
N ILE A 29 -6.36 -16.65 3.81
CA ILE A 29 -6.03 -15.51 4.66
C ILE A 29 -4.87 -15.94 5.56
N PRO A 30 -3.68 -15.32 5.47
CA PRO A 30 -2.56 -15.66 6.33
C PRO A 30 -2.98 -15.46 7.78
N SER A 31 -2.72 -16.45 8.64
CA SER A 31 -3.14 -16.45 10.05
C SER A 31 -2.35 -15.47 10.90
N THR A 32 -1.14 -15.10 10.46
CA THR A 32 -0.21 -14.19 11.15
C THR A 32 -0.19 -12.79 10.54
N ARG A 33 0.41 -11.85 11.26
CA ARG A 33 0.75 -10.51 10.74
C ARG A 33 1.57 -10.61 9.45
N ALA A 34 1.42 -9.60 8.58
CA ALA A 34 2.28 -9.47 7.40
C ALA A 34 3.71 -9.09 7.85
N PRO A 35 4.75 -9.36 7.03
CA PRO A 35 6.10 -8.89 7.35
C PRO A 35 6.18 -7.35 7.38
N THR A 36 7.20 -6.80 8.05
CA THR A 36 7.48 -5.35 8.03
C THR A 36 7.72 -4.86 6.61
N GLY A 37 7.12 -3.73 6.21
CA GLY A 37 7.14 -3.26 4.82
C GLY A 37 6.11 -3.95 3.92
N HIS A 38 5.20 -4.75 4.47
CA HIS A 38 4.10 -5.38 3.75
C HIS A 38 2.73 -5.06 4.37
N VAL A 39 1.68 -5.21 3.57
CA VAL A 39 0.29 -5.18 4.04
C VAL A 39 -0.51 -6.27 3.34
N TYR A 40 -1.34 -7.01 4.08
CA TYR A 40 -2.29 -7.93 3.48
C TYR A 40 -3.66 -7.27 3.35
N ILE A 41 -4.28 -7.38 2.17
CA ILE A 41 -5.61 -6.83 1.88
C ILE A 41 -6.46 -7.91 1.21
N ALA A 42 -7.63 -8.19 1.77
CA ALA A 42 -8.61 -9.11 1.19
C ALA A 42 -9.84 -8.38 0.64
N ASN A 43 -10.36 -8.83 -0.50
CA ASN A 43 -11.62 -8.37 -1.05
C ASN A 43 -12.75 -9.32 -0.63
N ARG A 44 -13.59 -8.88 0.33
CA ARG A 44 -14.78 -9.62 0.78
C ARG A 44 -16.07 -9.08 0.14
N THR A 45 -15.95 -8.44 -1.02
CA THR A 45 -17.10 -7.99 -1.82
C THR A 45 -17.40 -9.01 -2.93
N ASN A 46 -18.52 -8.81 -3.61
CA ASN A 46 -18.95 -9.66 -4.73
C ASN A 46 -18.43 -9.17 -6.10
N GLY A 47 -17.62 -8.11 -6.14
CA GLY A 47 -17.06 -7.55 -7.37
C GLY A 47 -15.56 -7.34 -7.28
N GLU A 48 -14.90 -7.13 -8.43
CA GLU A 48 -13.51 -6.71 -8.45
C GLU A 48 -13.37 -5.32 -7.80
N ILE A 49 -12.36 -5.16 -6.95
CA ILE A 49 -11.97 -3.85 -6.42
C ILE A 49 -10.71 -3.40 -7.13
N VAL A 50 -10.80 -2.20 -7.72
CA VAL A 50 -9.67 -1.51 -8.33
C VAL A 50 -9.24 -0.38 -7.42
N PHE A 51 -7.98 -0.37 -7.01
CA PHE A 51 -7.45 0.64 -6.09
C PHE A 51 -6.02 1.00 -6.44
N TYR A 52 -5.54 2.10 -5.86
CA TYR A 52 -4.13 2.45 -5.87
C TYR A 52 -3.56 2.30 -4.47
N LEU A 53 -2.36 1.72 -4.39
CA LEU A 53 -1.60 1.62 -3.15
C LEU A 53 -0.42 2.57 -3.22
N GLU A 54 -0.16 3.30 -2.14
CA GLU A 54 1.02 4.17 -1.99
C GLU A 54 1.62 4.00 -0.59
N SER A 55 2.90 4.31 -0.46
CA SER A 55 3.61 4.38 0.83
C SER A 55 4.70 5.45 0.75
N ALA A 56 5.47 5.63 1.82
CA ALA A 56 6.50 6.67 1.91
C ALA A 56 7.58 6.54 0.81
N ASN A 57 8.01 5.32 0.49
CA ASN A 57 9.15 5.09 -0.39
C ASN A 57 8.80 4.29 -1.67
N THR A 58 7.51 4.08 -1.94
CA THR A 58 7.04 3.26 -3.08
C THR A 58 6.12 4.09 -3.98
N ILE A 59 6.29 3.98 -5.30
CA ILE A 59 5.42 4.68 -6.25
C ILE A 59 3.99 4.17 -6.11
N ARG A 60 3.04 5.11 -6.18
CA ARG A 60 1.62 4.79 -6.24
C ARG A 60 1.34 3.85 -7.42
N THR A 61 0.87 2.64 -7.13
CA THR A 61 0.65 1.59 -8.14
C THR A 61 -0.82 1.18 -8.14
N LYS A 62 -1.39 0.93 -9.32
CA LYS A 62 -2.77 0.45 -9.50
C LYS A 62 -2.81 -1.07 -9.31
N HIS A 63 -3.77 -1.55 -8.53
CA HIS A 63 -4.00 -2.96 -8.28
C HIS A 63 -5.45 -3.34 -8.57
N HIS A 64 -5.63 -4.57 -9.02
CA HIS A 64 -6.91 -5.23 -9.21
C HIS A 64 -6.97 -6.37 -8.21
N LEU A 65 -8.07 -6.48 -7.48
CA LEU A 65 -8.27 -7.55 -6.50
C LEU A 65 -9.62 -8.21 -6.77
N PRO A 66 -9.64 -9.44 -7.31
CA PRO A 66 -10.87 -10.16 -7.64
C PRO A 66 -11.74 -10.43 -6.39
N PRO A 67 -13.04 -10.70 -6.56
CA PRO A 67 -13.95 -10.98 -5.45
C PRO A 67 -13.54 -12.25 -4.70
N GLY A 68 -13.53 -12.19 -3.37
CA GLY A 68 -13.17 -13.31 -2.50
C GLY A 68 -11.67 -13.54 -2.34
N MET A 69 -10.84 -12.83 -3.10
CA MET A 69 -9.39 -13.01 -3.10
C MET A 69 -8.70 -12.05 -2.13
N GLY A 70 -7.50 -12.44 -1.69
CA GLY A 70 -6.65 -11.58 -0.88
C GLY A 70 -5.20 -11.61 -1.31
N ALA A 71 -4.44 -10.67 -0.75
CA ALA A 71 -3.25 -10.20 -1.40
C ALA A 71 -2.27 -9.59 -0.40
N THR A 72 -1.03 -10.09 -0.36
CA THR A 72 0.06 -9.39 0.33
C THR A 72 0.73 -8.44 -0.66
N PHE A 73 0.80 -7.16 -0.32
CA PHE A 73 1.49 -6.13 -1.08
C PHE A 73 2.77 -5.74 -0.36
N SER A 74 3.89 -5.69 -1.08
CA SER A 74 5.19 -5.28 -0.55
C SER A 74 5.56 -3.88 -1.05
N GLY A 75 5.76 -2.94 -0.13
CA GLY A 75 6.42 -1.67 -0.42
C GLY A 75 7.94 -1.78 -0.29
N ALA A 76 8.60 -0.67 0.02
CA ALA A 76 9.98 -0.68 0.45
C ALA A 76 10.10 -1.27 1.87
N SER A 77 11.24 -1.87 2.19
CA SER A 77 11.47 -2.55 3.48
C SER A 77 11.31 -1.66 4.71
N ALA A 78 11.48 -0.34 4.57
CA ALA A 78 11.32 0.65 5.63
C ALA A 78 9.91 1.28 5.71
N ASP A 79 8.96 0.87 4.87
CA ASP A 79 7.63 1.45 4.87
C ASP A 79 6.83 1.02 6.11
N ALA A 80 6.48 2.00 6.94
CA ALA A 80 5.71 1.79 8.17
C ALA A 80 4.19 1.92 7.95
N TRP A 81 3.77 2.49 6.82
CA TRP A 81 2.37 2.77 6.49
C TRP A 81 2.11 2.65 5.00
N PHE A 82 0.85 2.39 4.66
CA PHE A 82 0.32 2.38 3.30
C PHE A 82 -0.97 3.21 3.26
N ASN A 83 -1.26 3.84 2.13
CA ASN A 83 -2.59 4.36 1.84
C ASN A 83 -3.21 3.60 0.69
N ILE A 84 -4.46 3.19 0.87
CA ILE A 84 -5.30 2.64 -0.20
C ILE A 84 -6.27 3.69 -0.70
N LEU A 85 -6.19 3.99 -2.00
CA LEU A 85 -7.04 4.94 -2.69
C LEU A 85 -8.00 4.18 -3.61
N ILE A 86 -9.29 4.27 -3.35
CA ILE A 86 -10.32 3.59 -4.13
C ILE A 86 -11.19 4.64 -4.81
N TYR A 87 -11.45 4.45 -6.10
CA TYR A 87 -12.32 5.31 -6.89
C TYR A 87 -13.65 4.60 -7.12
N ILE A 88 -14.74 5.17 -6.60
CA ILE A 88 -16.10 4.65 -6.76
C ILE A 88 -16.98 5.79 -7.24
N ASN A 89 -17.55 5.69 -8.45
CA ASN A 89 -18.42 6.73 -9.03
C ASN A 89 -17.78 8.13 -8.92
N ASP A 90 -16.53 8.26 -9.36
CA ASP A 90 -15.69 9.47 -9.29
C ASP A 90 -15.37 10.00 -7.88
N LYS A 91 -15.86 9.33 -6.83
CA LYS A 91 -15.47 9.63 -5.45
C LYS A 91 -14.21 8.87 -5.08
N LYS A 92 -13.17 9.62 -4.70
CA LYS A 92 -11.98 9.06 -4.07
C LYS A 92 -12.24 8.80 -2.59
N ILE A 93 -11.98 7.57 -2.16
CA ILE A 93 -11.95 7.17 -0.74
C ILE A 93 -10.52 6.80 -0.40
N ASN A 94 -10.02 7.26 0.74
CA ASN A 94 -8.66 6.99 1.20
C ASN A 94 -8.69 6.36 2.59
N TYR A 95 -7.89 5.31 2.79
CA TYR A 95 -7.67 4.70 4.10
C TYR A 95 -6.17 4.54 4.36
N GLY A 96 -5.74 4.94 5.56
CA GLY A 96 -4.40 4.64 6.08
C GLY A 96 -4.36 3.25 6.70
N LEU A 97 -3.31 2.50 6.37
CA LEU A 97 -3.04 1.14 6.81
C LEU A 97 -1.65 1.11 7.45
N ASP A 98 -1.49 0.46 8.59
CA ASP A 98 -0.16 0.27 9.16
C ASP A 98 0.49 -0.97 8.56
N ALA A 99 1.78 -0.88 8.29
CA ALA A 99 2.55 -2.02 7.81
C ALA A 99 2.54 -3.18 8.83
N GLY A 100 2.64 -4.39 8.31
CA GLY A 100 2.58 -5.63 9.08
C GLY A 100 1.16 -6.06 9.49
N ASN A 101 0.12 -5.29 9.13
CA ASN A 101 -1.25 -5.67 9.44
C ASN A 101 -1.99 -6.31 8.26
N ARG A 102 -3.14 -6.90 8.59
CA ARG A 102 -4.08 -7.51 7.65
C ARG A 102 -5.38 -6.71 7.65
N TYR A 103 -5.92 -6.48 6.46
CA TYR A 103 -7.14 -5.72 6.26
C TYR A 103 -8.09 -6.45 5.31
N TYR A 104 -9.37 -6.12 5.37
CA TYR A 104 -10.34 -6.53 4.36
C TYR A 104 -11.24 -5.38 3.92
N LEU A 105 -11.60 -5.40 2.65
CA LEU A 105 -12.57 -4.55 1.99
C LEU A 105 -13.93 -5.22 2.05
N LYS A 106 -14.94 -4.51 2.55
CA LYS A 106 -16.33 -5.00 2.58
C LYS A 106 -17.30 -3.82 2.44
N GLN A 107 -18.45 -4.04 1.83
CA GLN A 107 -19.57 -3.10 1.91
C GLN A 107 -20.17 -3.12 3.32
N ASN A 108 -20.28 -1.94 3.93
CA ASN A 108 -21.00 -1.79 5.19
C ASN A 108 -22.53 -1.92 4.97
N PRO A 109 -23.37 -1.92 6.02
CA PRO A 109 -24.83 -2.04 5.85
C PRO A 109 -25.48 -0.95 4.99
N ALA A 110 -24.82 0.19 4.80
CA ALA A 110 -25.27 1.26 3.91
C ALA A 110 -24.79 1.09 2.45
N GLY A 111 -24.16 -0.05 2.11
CA GLY A 111 -23.62 -0.35 0.78
C GLY A 111 -22.29 0.34 0.47
N ILE A 112 -21.68 1.04 1.43
CA ILE A 112 -20.45 1.80 1.22
C ILE A 112 -19.24 0.88 1.43
N LEU A 113 -18.36 0.81 0.42
CA LEU A 113 -17.10 0.09 0.52
C LEU A 113 -16.23 0.70 1.63
N THR A 114 -15.83 -0.13 2.58
CA THR A 114 -15.04 0.27 3.74
C THR A 114 -13.88 -0.71 3.95
N VAL A 115 -12.74 -0.20 4.43
CA VAL A 115 -11.59 -0.99 4.85
C VAL A 115 -11.65 -1.25 6.34
N TYR A 116 -11.45 -2.51 6.75
CA TYR A 116 -11.46 -2.95 8.14
C TYR A 116 -10.15 -3.67 8.47
N LYS A 117 -9.59 -3.40 9.65
CA LYS A 117 -8.45 -4.16 10.18
C LYS A 117 -8.95 -5.54 10.65
N MET A 118 -8.25 -6.60 10.28
CA MET A 118 -8.53 -7.94 10.79
C MET A 118 -8.07 -8.06 12.25
N PRO A 119 -8.80 -8.82 13.10
CA PRO A 119 -8.36 -9.10 14.45
C PRO A 119 -7.03 -9.88 14.44
N GLU A 120 -6.26 -9.72 15.51
CA GLU A 120 -5.07 -10.53 15.75
C GLU A 120 -5.51 -11.88 16.32
N HIS A 121 -4.92 -12.97 15.80
CA HIS A 121 -5.12 -14.32 16.34
C HIS A 121 -4.00 -14.64 17.30
#